data_AF-A0AAW8NN06-F1
#
_entry.id   AF-A0AAW8NN06-F1
#
_cell.length_a   1.000
_cell.length_b   1.000
_cell.length_c   1.000
_cell.angle_alpha   90.00
_cell.angle_beta   90.00
_cell.angle_gamma   90.00
#
_symmetry.space_group_name_H-M   'P 1'
#
loop_
_entity.id
_entity.type
_entity.pdbx_description
1 polymer ?
#
loop_
_entity_poly.entity_id
_entity_poly.type
_entity_poly.pdbx_seq_one_letter_code
_entity_poly.pdbx_strand_id
1 'polypeptide(L)'
;MKKPLSLILIVALISGCSMGHAYRAAKAMKNYEVIATVAPEFTYEGTRMKFPTPRDSNSSKILSCFTTTGLFADTSENTARAVANAYLITKLPHRITTSAEFFDHNDNVCFEFETESRR
;
A
#
# COMPACT_ATOMS: atom_id res chain seq x y z
N MET A 1 -24.80 17.58 51.60
CA MET A 1 -24.93 18.27 50.29
C MET A 1 -24.54 17.29 49.20
N LYS A 2 -25.49 16.87 48.36
CA LYS A 2 -25.27 15.95 47.24
C LYS A 2 -25.67 16.68 45.95
N LYS A 3 -24.75 16.87 45.01
CA LYS A 3 -25.03 16.91 43.57
C LYS A 3 -23.82 16.36 42.80
N PRO A 4 -24.00 15.30 42.00
CA PRO A 4 -22.95 14.69 41.21
C PRO A 4 -22.94 15.21 39.76
N LEU A 5 -21.93 14.75 39.03
CA LEU A 5 -21.95 14.49 37.59
C LEU A 5 -21.71 15.69 36.66
N SER A 6 -20.49 15.75 36.13
CA SER A 6 -20.29 16.04 34.71
C SER A 6 -19.10 15.23 34.22
N LEU A 7 -19.39 13.97 33.90
CA LEU A 7 -18.52 13.14 33.07
C LEU A 7 -18.70 13.66 31.64
N ILE A 8 -17.79 14.52 31.19
CA ILE A 8 -17.76 14.98 29.81
C ILE A 8 -17.26 13.80 28.97
N LEU A 9 -18.21 13.01 28.47
CA LEU A 9 -17.98 12.00 27.45
C LEU A 9 -17.71 12.72 26.12
N ILE A 10 -16.44 13.10 25.88
CA ILE A 10 -16.00 13.54 24.56
C ILE A 10 -15.89 12.29 23.70
N VAL A 11 -17.00 11.92 23.05
CA VAL A 11 -16.98 10.98 21.93
C VAL A 11 -16.28 11.70 20.78
N ALA A 12 -14.97 11.54 20.69
CA ALA A 12 -14.19 11.97 19.53
C ALA A 12 -14.55 11.07 18.34
N LEU A 13 -15.58 11.47 17.60
CA LEU A 13 -15.92 11.00 16.24
C LEU A 13 -14.92 11.55 15.21
N ILE A 14 -13.62 11.48 15.51
CA ILE A 14 -12.56 12.00 14.64
C ILE A 14 -11.63 10.83 14.35
N SER A 15 -11.49 10.47 13.06
CA SER A 15 -10.45 9.60 12.46
C SER A 15 -10.87 8.27 11.79
N GLY A 16 -12.13 8.10 11.38
CA GLY A 16 -12.53 6.93 10.59
C GLY A 16 -11.74 6.73 9.27
N CYS A 17 -11.21 7.80 8.66
CA CYS A 17 -10.42 7.70 7.42
C CYS A 17 -8.94 7.36 7.65
N SER A 18 -8.33 7.82 8.74
CA SER A 18 -6.90 7.57 8.97
C SER A 18 -6.63 6.21 9.61
N MET A 19 -7.58 5.69 10.39
CA MET A 19 -7.41 4.41 11.08
C MET A 19 -7.30 3.23 10.10
N GLY A 20 -8.05 3.27 9.00
CA GLY A 20 -7.98 2.26 7.94
C GLY A 20 -6.63 2.26 7.20
N HIS A 21 -6.09 3.44 6.89
CA HIS A 21 -4.82 3.57 6.18
C HIS A 21 -3.64 3.20 7.10
N ALA A 22 -3.68 3.64 8.37
CA ALA A 22 -2.68 3.28 9.36
C ALA A 22 -2.65 1.77 9.65
N TYR A 23 -3.83 1.13 9.75
CA TYR A 23 -3.92 -0.31 9.90
C TYR A 23 -3.34 -1.06 8.70
N ARG A 24 -3.68 -0.63 7.47
CA ARG A 24 -3.14 -1.22 6.23
C ARG A 24 -1.63 -1.04 6.12
N ALA A 25 -1.11 0.14 6.47
CA ALA A 25 0.33 0.39 6.54
C ALA A 25 1.01 -0.54 7.54
N ALA A 26 0.46 -0.69 8.76
CA ALA A 26 1.01 -1.60 9.77
C ALA A 26 0.97 -3.07 9.32
N LYS A 27 -0.12 -3.50 8.67
CA LYS A 27 -0.25 -4.84 8.05
C LYS A 27 0.82 -5.04 6.98
N ALA A 28 1.04 -4.05 6.12
CA ALA A 28 2.10 -4.11 5.12
C ALA A 28 3.48 -4.22 5.78
N MET A 29 3.80 -3.41 6.80
CA MET A 29 5.09 -3.50 7.51
C MET A 29 5.33 -4.86 8.15
N LYS A 30 4.26 -5.56 8.56
CA LYS A 30 4.35 -6.94 9.04
C LYS A 30 4.63 -7.94 7.92
N ASN A 31 4.05 -7.75 6.73
CA ASN A 31 4.07 -8.72 5.65
C ASN A 31 5.23 -8.56 4.65
N TYR A 32 5.87 -7.38 4.61
CA TYR A 32 6.97 -7.09 3.68
C TYR A 32 8.24 -6.68 4.43
N GLU A 33 9.40 -6.99 3.85
CA GLU A 33 10.70 -6.79 4.52
C GLU A 33 11.24 -5.37 4.40
N VAL A 34 10.91 -4.65 3.32
CA VAL A 34 11.77 -3.56 2.84
C VAL A 34 11.04 -2.26 2.49
N ILE A 35 9.90 -1.97 3.14
CA ILE A 35 9.02 -0.86 2.77
C ILE A 35 9.74 0.51 2.74
N ALA A 36 10.78 0.73 3.56
CA ALA A 36 11.36 2.05 3.74
C ALA A 36 12.69 2.34 2.99
N THR A 37 13.62 1.39 2.82
CA THR A 37 15.03 1.76 2.54
C THR A 37 15.79 0.96 1.49
N VAL A 38 15.35 -0.24 1.08
CA VAL A 38 16.14 -1.10 0.16
C VAL A 38 15.27 -1.89 -0.84
N ALA A 39 13.97 -1.56 -0.96
CA ALA A 39 13.11 -2.28 -1.91
C ALA A 39 13.59 -2.04 -3.34
N PRO A 40 13.61 -3.07 -4.21
CA PRO A 40 13.95 -2.91 -5.60
C PRO A 40 13.01 -1.91 -6.28
N GLU A 41 13.58 -1.01 -7.07
CA GLU A 41 12.83 -0.06 -7.88
C GLU A 41 12.61 -0.64 -9.29
N PHE A 42 11.43 -0.36 -9.85
CA PHE A 42 11.09 -0.69 -11.22
C PHE A 42 10.44 0.54 -11.87
N THR A 43 10.84 0.82 -13.11
CA THR A 43 10.33 1.96 -13.88
C THR A 43 9.61 1.46 -15.12
N TYR A 44 8.39 1.93 -15.32
CA TYR A 44 7.58 1.65 -16.51
C TYR A 44 6.87 2.92 -16.95
N GLU A 45 6.98 3.26 -18.23
CA GLU A 45 6.38 4.48 -18.82
C GLU A 45 6.67 5.77 -18.02
N GLY A 46 7.92 5.92 -17.56
CA GLY A 46 8.36 7.08 -16.77
C GLY A 46 7.88 7.08 -15.31
N THR A 47 7.05 6.11 -14.91
CA THR A 47 6.61 5.94 -13.52
C THR A 47 7.54 5.01 -12.78
N ARG A 48 8.07 5.46 -11.64
CA ARG A 48 9.00 4.71 -10.80
C ARG A 48 8.37 4.29 -9.48
N MET A 49 8.43 3.00 -9.19
CA MET A 49 7.87 2.42 -7.96
C MET A 49 8.85 1.45 -7.30
N LYS A 50 8.74 1.34 -5.98
CA LYS A 50 9.40 0.33 -5.15
C LYS A 50 8.52 -0.90 -5.03
N PHE A 51 9.13 -2.08 -5.05
CA PHE A 51 8.49 -3.38 -4.87
C PHE A 51 9.06 -4.11 -3.66
N PRO A 52 8.56 -3.83 -2.43
CA PRO A 52 9.01 -4.52 -1.23
C PRO A 52 8.83 -6.04 -1.35
N THR A 53 9.85 -6.78 -0.91
CA THR A 53 9.82 -8.24 -0.92
C THR A 53 8.82 -8.76 0.12
N PRO A 54 7.86 -9.63 -0.26
CA PRO A 54 7.01 -10.32 0.71
C PRO A 54 7.87 -11.21 1.63
N ARG A 55 7.56 -11.24 2.92
CA ARG A 55 8.19 -12.16 3.88
C ARG A 55 7.82 -13.62 3.63
N ASP A 56 6.60 -13.85 3.14
CA ASP A 56 6.13 -15.16 2.72
C ASP A 56 6.39 -15.34 1.22
N SER A 57 7.25 -16.31 0.88
CA SER A 57 7.58 -16.64 -0.52
C SER A 57 6.38 -17.17 -1.31
N ASN A 58 5.32 -17.64 -0.64
CA ASN A 58 4.09 -18.10 -1.26
C ASN A 58 3.00 -17.03 -1.33
N SER A 59 3.31 -15.77 -0.98
CA SER A 59 2.35 -14.67 -1.01
C SER A 59 1.62 -14.61 -2.36
N SER A 60 0.28 -14.59 -2.32
CA SER A 60 -0.55 -14.24 -3.47
C SER A 60 -0.54 -12.74 -3.75
N LYS A 61 0.13 -11.93 -2.92
CA LYS A 61 0.10 -10.48 -2.99
C LYS A 61 1.45 -9.88 -3.34
N ILE A 62 1.40 -8.72 -3.98
CA ILE A 62 2.55 -7.86 -4.18
C ILE A 62 2.25 -6.45 -3.65
N LEU A 63 3.27 -5.80 -3.10
CA LEU A 63 3.19 -4.40 -2.71
C LEU A 63 3.97 -3.55 -3.71
N SER A 64 3.38 -2.44 -4.11
CA SER A 64 4.02 -1.43 -4.96
C SER A 64 3.83 -0.06 -4.31
N CYS A 65 4.89 0.74 -4.24
CA CYS A 65 4.85 2.07 -3.63
C CYS A 65 5.55 3.10 -4.53
N PHE A 66 4.92 4.26 -4.74
CA PHE A 66 5.52 5.33 -5.54
C PHE A 66 6.79 5.87 -4.86
N THR A 67 7.88 5.98 -5.62
CA THR A 67 9.17 6.49 -5.09
C THR A 67 9.19 8.01 -4.95
N THR A 68 8.34 8.71 -5.69
CA THR A 68 8.33 10.17 -5.71
C THR A 68 6.88 10.62 -5.90
N THR A 69 6.35 11.31 -4.89
CA THR A 69 5.00 11.85 -4.87
C THR A 69 5.13 13.36 -5.02
N GLY A 70 4.92 13.86 -6.25
CA GLY A 70 4.82 15.30 -6.52
C GLY A 70 3.36 15.73 -6.54
N LEU A 71 3.07 17.03 -6.39
CA LEU A 71 1.70 17.58 -6.44
C LEU A 71 0.96 17.24 -7.75
N PHE A 72 1.70 16.91 -8.81
CA PHE A 72 1.17 16.54 -10.14
C PHE A 72 1.53 15.12 -10.56
N ALA A 73 2.08 14.30 -9.66
CA ALA A 73 2.38 12.90 -9.98
C ALA A 73 1.08 12.09 -10.05
N ASP A 74 0.87 11.35 -11.13
CA ASP A 74 -0.25 10.41 -11.22
C ASP A 74 0.02 9.21 -10.31
N THR A 75 -0.57 9.25 -9.12
CA THR A 75 -0.50 8.17 -8.13
C THR A 75 -1.78 7.32 -8.12
N SER A 76 -2.45 7.21 -9.27
CA SER A 76 -3.67 6.40 -9.39
C SER A 76 -3.40 4.89 -9.34
N GLU A 77 -4.43 4.14 -8.97
CA GLU A 77 -4.39 2.67 -9.00
C GLU A 77 -4.08 2.14 -10.41
N ASN A 78 -4.64 2.74 -11.46
CA ASN A 78 -4.43 2.30 -12.84
C ASN A 78 -2.95 2.36 -13.21
N THR A 79 -2.29 3.47 -12.87
CA THR A 79 -0.86 3.66 -13.11
C THR A 79 -0.03 2.70 -12.26
N ALA A 80 -0.35 2.54 -10.97
CA ALA A 80 0.31 1.56 -10.11
C ALA A 80 0.17 0.13 -10.65
N ARG A 81 -1.02 -0.24 -11.12
CA ARG A 81 -1.35 -1.55 -11.67
C ARG A 81 -0.61 -1.84 -12.97
N ALA A 82 -0.47 -0.84 -13.85
CA ALA A 82 0.30 -0.98 -15.09
C ALA A 82 1.77 -1.29 -14.78
N VAL A 83 2.38 -0.52 -13.87
CA VAL A 83 3.77 -0.74 -13.43
C VAL A 83 3.91 -2.11 -12.73
N ALA A 84 2.97 -2.48 -11.87
CA ALA A 84 2.97 -3.75 -11.16
C ALA A 84 2.85 -4.96 -12.11
N ASN A 85 1.99 -4.90 -13.13
CA ASN A 85 1.89 -5.96 -14.13
C ASN A 85 3.14 -6.03 -15.01
N ALA A 86 3.73 -4.89 -15.39
CA ALA A 86 5.01 -4.87 -16.09
C ALA A 86 6.13 -5.51 -15.26
N TYR A 87 6.17 -5.21 -13.94
CA TYR A 87 7.08 -5.87 -13.01
C TYR A 87 6.85 -7.39 -12.95
N LEU A 88 5.59 -7.83 -12.81
CA LEU A 88 5.22 -9.25 -12.78
C LEU A 88 5.65 -9.98 -14.06
N ILE A 89 5.48 -9.39 -15.25
CA ILE A 89 5.95 -10.00 -16.51
C ILE A 89 7.45 -10.31 -16.46
N THR A 90 8.25 -9.49 -15.78
CA THR A 90 9.71 -9.70 -15.69
C THR A 90 10.14 -10.67 -14.58
N LYS A 91 9.38 -10.77 -13.49
CA LYS A 91 9.79 -11.53 -12.28
C LYS A 91 8.95 -12.77 -12.01
N LEU A 92 7.67 -12.72 -12.36
CA LEU A 92 6.64 -13.73 -12.10
C LEU A 92 5.70 -13.79 -13.31
N PRO A 93 6.18 -14.20 -14.51
CA PRO A 93 5.49 -13.99 -15.79
C PRO A 93 4.12 -14.67 -15.89
N HIS A 94 3.86 -15.65 -15.02
CA HIS A 94 2.59 -16.35 -14.94
C HIS A 94 1.56 -15.66 -14.06
N ARG A 95 1.83 -14.47 -13.51
CA ARG A 95 0.93 -13.76 -12.60
C ARG A 95 0.44 -12.43 -13.16
N ILE A 96 -0.75 -12.03 -12.74
CA ILE A 96 -1.36 -10.72 -13.03
C ILE A 96 -2.05 -10.18 -11.78
N THR A 97 -2.09 -8.85 -11.61
CA THR A 97 -2.80 -8.20 -10.51
C THR A 97 -4.32 -8.29 -10.67
N THR A 98 -5.08 -8.42 -9.57
CA THR A 98 -6.55 -8.45 -9.58
C THR A 98 -7.17 -7.35 -8.74
N SER A 99 -7.35 -7.51 -7.44
CA SER A 99 -7.83 -6.45 -6.55
C SER A 99 -6.67 -5.65 -5.96
N ALA A 100 -6.97 -4.45 -5.44
CA ALA A 100 -6.00 -3.57 -4.82
C ALA A 100 -6.50 -3.05 -3.46
N GLU A 101 -5.62 -3.02 -2.47
CA GLU A 101 -5.78 -2.24 -1.24
C GLU A 101 -4.85 -1.03 -1.29
N PHE A 102 -5.42 0.16 -1.05
CA PHE A 102 -4.70 1.43 -1.02
C PHE A 102 -4.35 1.87 0.40
N PHE A 103 -3.16 2.43 0.59
CA PHE A 103 -2.77 3.15 1.80
C PHE A 103 -1.59 4.09 1.56
N ASP A 104 -1.43 5.07 2.44
CA ASP A 104 -0.31 6.01 2.44
C ASP A 104 0.57 5.77 3.68
N HIS A 105 1.89 5.82 3.51
CA HIS A 105 2.84 5.63 4.60
C HIS A 105 4.17 6.36 4.35
N ASN A 106 4.60 7.20 5.29
CA ASN A 106 5.87 7.95 5.23
C ASN A 106 6.10 8.61 3.85
N ASP A 107 5.13 9.39 3.38
CA ASP A 107 5.14 10.09 2.07
C ASP A 107 5.12 9.18 0.82
N ASN A 108 4.95 7.87 1.01
CA ASN A 108 4.73 6.93 -0.07
C ASN A 108 3.24 6.66 -0.23
N VAL A 109 2.79 6.67 -1.48
CA VAL A 109 1.49 6.14 -1.88
C VAL A 109 1.67 4.69 -2.28
N CYS A 110 0.94 3.76 -1.66
CA CYS A 110 1.15 2.33 -1.82
C CYS A 110 -0.14 1.58 -2.20
N PHE A 111 0.05 0.55 -3.04
CA PHE A 111 -0.99 -0.37 -3.48
C PHE A 111 -0.53 -1.80 -3.24
N GLU A 112 -1.26 -2.53 -2.39
CA GLU A 112 -1.14 -3.98 -2.23
C GLU A 112 -2.10 -4.66 -3.20
N PHE A 113 -1.58 -5.35 -4.21
CA PHE A 113 -2.37 -6.08 -5.18
C PHE A 113 -2.45 -7.56 -4.82
N GLU A 114 -3.65 -8.13 -4.90
CA GLU A 114 -3.77 -9.58 -5.09
C GLU A 114 -3.25 -9.96 -6.48
N THR A 115 -2.69 -11.16 -6.59
CA THR A 115 -2.17 -11.72 -7.84
C THR A 115 -2.69 -13.13 -8.05
N GLU A 116 -3.01 -13.45 -9.30
CA GLU A 116 -3.45 -14.78 -9.69
C GLU A 116 -2.70 -15.26 -10.93
N SER A 117 -2.82 -16.55 -11.24
CA SER A 117 -2.25 -17.11 -12.45
C SER A 117 -2.94 -16.56 -13.69
N ARG A 118 -2.17 -16.06 -14.64
CA ARG A 118 -2.64 -15.62 -15.96
C ARG A 118 -3.13 -16.85 -16.73
N ARG A 119 -4.44 -16.95 -16.94
CA ARG A 119 -5.06 -18.00 -17.77
C ARG A 119 -4.83 -17.77 -19.25
#